data_AF-A0A952IIW3-F1
#
_entry.id   AF-A0A952IIW3-F1
#
_cell.length_a   1.000
_cell.length_b   1.000
_cell.length_c   1.000
_cell.angle_alpha   90.00
_cell.angle_beta   90.00
_cell.angle_gamma   90.00
#
_symmetry.space_group_name_H-M   'P 1'
#
loop_
_entity.id
_entity.type
_entity.pdbx_description
1 polymer ?
#
loop_
_entity_poly.entity_id
_entity_poly.type
_entity_poly.pdbx_seq_one_letter_code
_entity_poly.pdbx_strand_id
1 'polypeptide(L)'
;MAEPHDQAVLNAYSDLHAACLTPAFDGTGVSFTKKTVRGKTYIYVTSKVGYTPLQRYLGPDTPDTQALIEQETALWQQGDVSRKTRAKLV
;
A
#
# COMPACT_ATOMS: atom_id res chain seq x y z
N MET A 1 4.60 13.77 -41.95
CA MET A 1 5.08 14.41 -40.70
C MET A 1 4.06 14.01 -39.65
N ALA A 2 4.30 12.91 -38.91
CA ALA A 2 3.33 12.36 -37.97
C ALA A 2 3.31 13.21 -36.69
N GLU A 3 2.13 13.58 -36.22
CA GLU A 3 1.97 14.53 -35.12
C GLU A 3 2.41 13.94 -33.77
N PRO A 4 3.08 14.71 -32.90
CA PRO A 4 3.59 14.24 -31.60
C PRO A 4 2.48 13.85 -30.60
N HIS A 5 1.22 14.17 -30.88
CA HIS A 5 0.08 13.82 -30.04
C HIS A 5 -0.20 12.31 -30.02
N ASP A 6 0.06 11.61 -31.12
CA ASP A 6 -0.26 10.18 -31.25
C ASP A 6 0.62 9.32 -30.33
N GLN A 7 1.92 9.66 -30.25
CA GLN A 7 2.86 8.96 -29.36
C GLN A 7 2.58 9.22 -27.88
N ALA A 8 2.21 10.45 -27.51
CA ALA A 8 1.87 10.78 -26.12
C ALA A 8 0.61 10.04 -25.65
N VAL A 9 -0.40 9.94 -26.53
CA VAL A 9 -1.64 9.19 -26.27
C VAL A 9 -1.36 7.70 -26.15
N LEU A 10 -0.55 7.13 -27.04
CA LEU A 10 -0.14 5.73 -26.97
C LEU A 10 0.62 5.41 -25.68
N ASN A 11 1.48 6.32 -25.21
CA ASN A 11 2.21 6.16 -23.96
C ASN A 11 1.26 6.20 -22.76
N ALA A 12 0.35 7.18 -22.71
CA ALA A 12 -0.64 7.30 -21.64
C ALA A 12 -1.59 6.09 -21.58
N TYR A 13 -2.01 5.59 -22.75
CA TYR A 13 -2.82 4.38 -22.86
C TYR A 13 -2.06 3.15 -22.36
N SER A 14 -0.78 3.02 -22.74
CA SER A 14 0.07 1.90 -22.31
C SER A 14 0.33 1.92 -20.80
N ASP A 15 0.57 3.12 -20.22
CA ASP A 15 0.73 3.32 -18.78
C ASP A 15 -0.54 2.93 -18.02
N LEU A 16 -1.70 3.42 -18.48
CA LEU A 16 -3.00 3.07 -17.90
C LEU A 16 -3.26 1.56 -17.98
N HIS A 17 -2.98 0.94 -19.13
CA HIS A 17 -3.14 -0.50 -19.32
C HIS A 17 -2.20 -1.30 -18.39
N ALA A 18 -0.95 -0.89 -18.24
CA ALA A 18 0.00 -1.49 -17.30
C ALA A 18 -0.45 -1.31 -15.84
N ALA A 19 -0.99 -0.15 -15.47
CA ALA A 19 -1.56 0.10 -14.16
C ALA A 19 -2.80 -0.76 -13.89
N CYS A 20 -3.65 -0.99 -14.90
CA CYS A 20 -4.80 -1.89 -14.80
C CYS A 20 -4.42 -3.37 -14.66
N LEU A 21 -3.31 -3.78 -15.26
CA LEU A 21 -2.76 -5.13 -15.15
C LEU A 21 -1.95 -5.35 -13.87
N THR A 22 -1.50 -4.27 -13.23
CA THR A 22 -0.82 -4.37 -11.94
C THR A 22 -1.85 -4.74 -10.89
N PRO A 23 -1.72 -5.91 -10.22
CA PRO A 23 -2.64 -6.26 -9.15
C PRO A 23 -2.57 -5.17 -8.08
N ALA A 24 -3.75 -4.70 -7.65
CA ALA A 24 -3.82 -3.73 -6.55
C ALA A 24 -3.03 -4.30 -5.35
N PHE A 25 -2.13 -3.50 -4.78
CA PHE A 25 -1.32 -3.92 -3.65
C PHE A 25 -2.24 -4.51 -2.58
N ASP A 26 -2.00 -5.77 -2.27
CA ASP A 26 -2.88 -6.62 -1.48
C ASP A 26 -2.67 -6.42 0.03
N GLY A 27 -1.80 -5.49 0.43
CA GLY A 27 -1.45 -5.30 1.84
C GLY A 27 -0.65 -6.48 2.41
N THR A 28 -0.37 -7.52 1.61
CA THR A 28 0.37 -8.69 2.07
C THR A 28 1.79 -8.28 2.37
N GLY A 29 2.13 -8.31 3.66
CA GLY A 29 3.43 -7.87 4.16
C GLY A 29 3.46 -6.48 4.79
N VAL A 30 2.31 -5.79 4.94
CA VAL A 30 2.21 -4.61 5.81
C VAL A 30 2.02 -5.05 7.26
N SER A 31 2.90 -4.63 8.16
CA SER A 31 2.78 -4.91 9.59
C SER A 31 3.26 -3.75 10.46
N PHE A 32 2.54 -3.49 11.55
CA PHE A 32 2.91 -2.46 12.52
C PHE A 32 3.74 -3.09 13.63
N THR A 33 4.96 -2.60 13.85
CA THR A 33 5.89 -3.10 14.86
C THR A 33 6.21 -2.03 15.89
N LYS A 34 6.13 -2.39 17.16
CA LYS A 34 6.53 -1.53 18.28
C LYS A 34 7.99 -1.79 18.64
N LYS A 35 8.75 -0.74 18.87
CA LYS A 35 10.15 -0.81 19.31
C LYS A 35 10.38 0.14 20.48
N THR A 36 10.81 -0.41 21.61
CA THR A 36 11.12 0.38 22.80
C THR A 36 12.61 0.73 22.82
N VAL A 37 12.93 2.03 22.89
CA VAL A 37 14.30 2.54 22.97
C VAL A 37 14.36 3.57 24.09
N ARG A 38 15.24 3.35 25.07
CA ARG A 38 15.45 4.25 26.23
C ARG A 38 14.13 4.63 26.94
N GLY A 39 13.24 3.66 27.16
CA GLY A 39 11.96 3.84 27.84
C GLY A 39 10.87 4.52 27.01
N LYS A 40 11.13 4.83 25.73
CA LYS A 40 10.14 5.37 24.80
C LYS A 40 9.77 4.31 23.77
N THR A 41 8.48 4.12 23.55
CA THR A 41 7.97 3.18 22.53
C THR A 41 7.73 3.93 21.24
N TYR A 42 8.21 3.35 20.14
CA TYR A 42 8.15 3.89 18.80
C TYR A 42 7.46 2.89 17.89
N ILE A 43 6.62 3.38 16.99
CA ILE A 43 5.88 2.56 16.05
C ILE A 43 6.52 2.69 14.67
N TYR A 44 6.61 1.55 14.00
CA TYR A 44 7.10 1.42 12.64
C TYR A 44 6.08 0.66 11.81
N VAL A 45 5.92 1.04 10.55
CA VAL A 45 5.28 0.21 9.53
C VAL A 45 6.36 -0.53 8.77
N THR A 46 6.19 -1.83 8.63
CA THR A 46 7.00 -2.67 7.77
C THR A 46 6.16 -3.03 6.56
N SER A 47 6.75 -3.03 5.37
CA SER A 47 6.12 -3.42 4.11
C SER A 47 7.14 -4.20 3.27
N LYS A 48 6.70 -5.08 2.38
CA LYS A 48 7.60 -5.74 1.42
C LYS A 48 7.44 -5.14 0.03
N VAL A 49 8.55 -4.74 -0.57
CA VAL A 49 8.62 -4.33 -1.98
C VAL A 49 9.45 -5.39 -2.70
N GLY A 50 8.78 -6.29 -3.41
CA GLY A 50 9.40 -7.51 -3.93
C GLY A 50 9.97 -8.38 -2.80
N TYR A 51 11.27 -8.65 -2.83
CA TYR A 51 11.97 -9.42 -1.81
C TYR A 51 12.56 -8.58 -0.67
N THR A 52 12.48 -7.25 -0.75
CA THR A 52 13.14 -6.36 0.22
C THR A 52 12.12 -5.85 1.24
N PRO A 53 12.34 -6.11 2.56
CA PRO A 53 11.54 -5.48 3.60
C PRO A 53 11.93 -4.01 3.75
N LEU A 54 10.93 -3.13 3.74
CA LEU A 54 11.05 -1.70 4.01
C LEU A 54 10.41 -1.42 5.37
N GLN A 55 11.12 -0.74 6.26
CA GLN A 55 10.60 -0.32 7.54
C GLN A 55 10.62 1.22 7.65
N ARG A 56 9.49 1.82 7.97
CA ARG A 56 9.33 3.28 8.10
C ARG A 56 8.83 3.65 9.48
N TYR A 57 9.47 4.65 10.08
CA TYR A 57 9.06 5.21 11.36
C TYR A 57 7.74 5.98 11.20
N LEU A 58 6.77 5.71 12.08
CA LEU A 58 5.48 6.39 12.09
C LEU A 58 5.37 7.45 13.18
N GLY A 59 5.97 7.19 14.34
CA GLY A 59 5.82 8.09 15.48
C GLY A 59 6.03 7.39 16.83
N PRO A 60 6.01 8.15 17.93
CA PRO A 60 5.91 7.58 19.27
C PRO A 60 4.59 6.82 19.46
N ASP A 61 4.56 5.86 20.37
CA ASP A 61 3.33 5.17 20.76
C ASP A 61 2.43 6.11 21.56
N THR A 62 1.51 6.76 20.85
CA THR A 62 0.51 7.67 21.41
C THR A 62 -0.89 7.16 21.07
N PRO A 63 -1.92 7.50 21.86
CA PRO A 63 -3.29 7.09 21.56
C PRO A 63 -3.77 7.55 20.17
N ASP A 64 -3.31 8.72 19.72
CA ASP A 64 -3.61 9.25 18.40
C ASP A 64 -3.02 8.37 17.28
N THR A 65 -1.75 7.98 17.43
CA THR A 65 -1.10 7.06 16.49
C THR A 65 -1.75 5.68 16.49
N GLN A 66 -2.23 5.19 17.64
CA GLN A 66 -2.98 3.93 17.71
C GLN A 66 -4.32 4.01 16.98
N ALA A 67 -5.06 5.11 17.13
CA ALA A 67 -6.33 5.32 16.44
C ALA A 67 -6.15 5.33 14.91
N LEU A 68 -5.09 5.97 14.42
CA LEU A 68 -4.76 5.96 12.98
C LEU A 68 -4.42 4.55 12.47
N ILE A 69 -3.68 3.77 13.25
CA ILE A 69 -3.34 2.37 12.89
C ILE A 69 -4.59 1.50 12.86
N GLU A 70 -5.49 1.68 13.81
CA GLU A 70 -6.75 0.94 13.88
C GLU A 70 -7.67 1.29 12.70
N GLN A 71 -7.80 2.59 12.39
CA GLN A 71 -8.55 3.07 11.23
C GLN A 71 -8.00 2.47 9.93
N GLU A 72 -6.68 2.52 9.75
CA GLU A 72 -6.02 1.96 8.57
C GLU A 72 -6.23 0.44 8.49
N THR A 73 -6.08 -0.27 9.61
CA THR A 73 -6.32 -1.73 9.68
C THR A 73 -7.75 -2.08 9.30
N ALA A 74 -8.74 -1.31 9.76
CA ALA A 74 -10.14 -1.49 9.41
C ALA A 74 -10.40 -1.26 7.90
N LEU A 75 -9.78 -0.25 7.30
CA LEU A 75 -9.88 0.00 5.85
C LEU A 75 -9.35 -1.19 5.03
N TRP A 76 -8.23 -1.78 5.44
CA TRP A 76 -7.69 -2.97 4.77
C TRP A 76 -8.61 -4.19 4.92
N GLN A 77 -9.19 -4.41 6.11
CA GLN A 77 -10.14 -5.50 6.33
C GLN A 77 -11.42 -5.35 5.50
N GLN A 78 -11.94 -4.13 5.36
CA GLN A 78 -13.10 -3.84 4.51
C GLN A 78 -12.77 -4.07 3.03
N GLY A 79 -11.57 -3.69 2.58
CA GLY A 79 -11.10 -3.92 1.22
C GLY A 79 -10.90 -5.40 0.86
N ASP A 80 -10.55 -6.26 1.82
CA ASP A 80 -10.35 -7.71 1.63
C ASP A 80 -11.63 -8.41 1.08
N VAL A 81 -12.80 -8.01 1.56
CA VAL A 81 -14.09 -8.57 1.12
C VAL A 81 -14.36 -8.26 -0.36
N SER A 82 -14.10 -7.03 -0.81
CA SER A 82 -14.19 -6.67 -2.22
C SER A 82 -13.17 -7.41 -3.08
N ARG A 83 -11.98 -7.74 -2.53
CA ARG A 83 -10.93 -8.48 -3.25
C ARG A 83 -11.28 -9.95 -3.48
N LYS A 84 -11.77 -10.66 -2.46
CA LYS A 84 -12.23 -12.06 -2.63
C LYS A 84 -13.32 -12.16 -3.68
N THR A 85 -14.23 -11.18 -3.67
CA THR A 85 -15.29 -11.08 -4.66
C THR A 85 -14.74 -10.87 -6.07
N ARG A 86 -13.76 -9.97 -6.23
CA ARG A 86 -13.12 -9.69 -7.52
C ARG A 86 -12.28 -10.85 -8.04
N ALA A 87 -11.56 -11.58 -7.18
CA ALA A 87 -10.77 -12.75 -7.57
C ALA A 87 -11.64 -13.91 -8.09
N LYS A 88 -12.90 -14.01 -7.64
CA LYS A 88 -13.86 -15.01 -8.14
C LYS A 88 -14.41 -14.68 -9.53
N LEU A 89 -14.26 -13.44 -9.99
CA LEU A 89 -14.78 -12.95 -11.27
C LEU A 89 -13.75 -13.06 -12.42
N VAL A 90 -12.58 -13.64 -12.16
CA VAL A 90 -11.50 -13.86 -13.14
C VAL A 90 -11.20 -15.34 -13.27
#